data_AF-A0A2V9HD34-F1
#
_entry.id   AF-A0A2V9HD34-F1
#
_cell.length_a   1.000
_cell.length_b   1.000
_cell.length_c   1.000
_cell.angle_alpha   90.00
_cell.angle_beta   90.00
_cell.angle_gamma   90.00
#
_symmetry.space_group_name_H-M   'P 1'
#
loop_
_entity.id
_entity.type
_entity.pdbx_description
1 polymer ?
#
loop_
_entity_poly.entity_id
_entity_poly.type
_entity_poly.pdbx_seq_one_letter_code
_entity_poly.pdbx_strand_id
1 'polypeptide(L)'
;MTLSDFGGYQIYHYQPVTEFTNPATLVPFTFGMGDNQIGAELSGHSKNDYTRYSAALLSSNDGSVGVPNGHGYDTYLTFSQAFEAGSLGLQRVGAFAYIGRAPTYLATSSFLADGFGQKSFYRAGFFGFWYLKKLDFMTMYTRGADNVFLGTGTPSFSPLPTGAQGPTWNAGFIETHYTVNPQFILVNRYELIRMSRQALPVTPGVFEPGVSVPSANFGDIDALVFGYRYYPFMSSRAGFAFHNEYSVVRQRGVAPLSGKDLTNNSLFLGFDFIF
;
A
#
# COMPACT_ATOMS: atom_id res chain seq x y z
N MET A 1 10.32 -9.96 1.03
CA MET A 1 10.69 -8.61 0.56
C MET A 1 10.88 -8.72 -0.94
N THR A 2 10.00 -8.09 -1.70
CA THR A 2 9.96 -8.12 -3.15
C THR A 2 10.58 -6.86 -3.70
N LEU A 3 11.52 -7.00 -4.64
CA LEU A 3 12.45 -5.95 -5.08
C LEU A 3 12.36 -5.65 -6.58
N SER A 4 11.51 -6.38 -7.32
CA SER A 4 11.22 -6.00 -8.71
C SER A 4 10.44 -4.68 -8.78
N ASP A 5 10.68 -3.91 -9.84
CA ASP A 5 10.17 -2.55 -10.07
C ASP A 5 8.64 -2.45 -9.91
N PHE A 6 7.90 -3.43 -10.44
CA PHE A 6 6.45 -3.55 -10.25
C PHE A 6 6.05 -4.59 -9.21
N GLY A 7 7.02 -5.26 -8.59
CA GLY A 7 6.78 -6.28 -7.58
C GLY A 7 6.67 -5.73 -6.17
N GLY A 8 6.61 -4.42 -5.94
CA GLY A 8 6.27 -3.87 -4.62
C GLY A 8 4.87 -4.29 -4.13
N TYR A 9 4.58 -4.08 -2.85
CA TYR A 9 3.23 -4.27 -2.30
C TYR A 9 2.34 -3.13 -2.76
N GLN A 10 1.35 -3.41 -3.60
CA GLN A 10 0.46 -2.39 -4.17
C GLN A 10 -0.44 -1.77 -3.08
N ILE A 11 -0.82 -2.54 -2.06
CA ILE A 11 -1.72 -2.17 -0.97
C ILE A 11 -1.17 -1.07 -0.08
N TYR A 12 0.16 -0.94 0.00
CA TYR A 12 0.81 0.07 0.83
C TYR A 12 0.89 1.44 0.14
N HIS A 13 0.73 1.49 -1.18
CA HIS A 13 0.86 2.71 -1.98
C HIS A 13 -0.35 2.97 -2.89
N TYR A 14 -1.47 2.26 -2.64
CA TYR A 14 -2.65 2.41 -3.49
C TYR A 14 -3.40 3.72 -3.21
N GLN A 15 -3.71 4.42 -4.30
CA GLN A 15 -4.63 5.53 -4.35
C GLN A 15 -5.63 5.36 -5.50
N PRO A 16 -6.90 5.75 -5.32
CA PRO A 16 -7.85 5.81 -6.42
C PRO A 16 -7.34 6.68 -7.58
N VAL A 17 -7.53 6.21 -8.81
CA VAL A 17 -6.99 6.88 -10.02
C VAL A 17 -7.58 8.28 -10.24
N THR A 18 -8.76 8.54 -9.69
CA THR A 18 -9.45 9.84 -9.78
C THR A 18 -8.81 10.93 -8.92
N GLU A 19 -7.86 10.59 -8.06
CA GLU A 19 -7.16 11.57 -7.20
C GLU A 19 -6.17 12.45 -7.98
N PHE A 20 -5.84 12.07 -9.21
CA PHE A 20 -4.98 12.85 -10.11
C PHE A 20 -5.81 13.81 -10.98
N THR A 21 -5.89 15.10 -10.59
CA THR A 21 -6.36 16.16 -11.49
C THR A 21 -5.19 17.01 -11.98
N ASN A 22 -5.21 17.30 -13.29
CA ASN A 22 -4.34 18.26 -13.96
C ASN A 22 -4.94 19.68 -13.78
N PRO A 23 -4.17 20.70 -13.39
CA PRO A 23 -2.72 20.65 -13.20
C PRO A 23 -2.32 19.97 -11.89
N ALA A 24 -1.32 19.09 -12.01
CA ALA A 24 -0.64 18.35 -10.94
C ALA A 24 -0.03 19.26 -9.84
N THR A 25 -0.16 20.58 -9.99
CA THR A 25 0.32 21.59 -9.05
C THR A 25 -0.68 21.92 -7.93
N LEU A 26 -1.91 21.38 -7.97
CA LEU A 26 -2.96 21.74 -7.01
C LEU A 26 -3.28 20.66 -5.98
N VAL A 27 -2.85 19.41 -6.14
CA VAL A 27 -3.23 18.33 -5.20
C VAL A 27 -1.98 17.66 -4.64
N PRO A 28 -1.65 17.88 -3.36
CA PRO A 28 -0.43 17.36 -2.73
C PRO A 28 -0.59 15.97 -2.10
N PHE A 29 -1.75 15.32 -2.21
CA PHE A 29 -2.00 14.06 -1.52
C PHE A 29 -1.42 12.88 -2.28
N THR A 30 -0.28 12.39 -1.81
CA THR A 30 0.24 11.07 -2.12
C THR A 30 0.19 10.21 -0.86
N PHE A 31 -0.20 8.95 -1.01
CA PHE A 31 -0.26 8.00 0.10
C PHE A 31 0.76 6.89 -0.08
N GLY A 32 1.54 6.65 0.98
CA GLY A 32 2.41 5.49 1.07
C GLY A 32 2.67 5.10 2.52
N MET A 33 2.38 3.84 2.86
CA MET A 33 2.75 3.27 4.16
C MET A 33 4.21 2.84 4.14
N GLY A 34 4.97 3.32 5.14
CA GLY A 34 6.40 2.99 5.25
C GLY A 34 7.31 3.91 4.42
N ASP A 35 6.75 5.02 3.92
CA ASP A 35 7.56 6.07 3.29
C ASP A 35 8.42 6.81 4.34
N ASN A 36 9.28 7.71 3.88
CA ASN A 36 10.32 8.36 4.70
C ASN A 36 9.76 9.44 5.65
N GLN A 37 8.92 9.06 6.61
CA GLN A 37 8.23 9.97 7.50
C GLN A 37 8.97 10.14 8.83
N ILE A 38 9.01 11.37 9.35
CA ILE A 38 9.47 11.63 10.71
C ILE A 38 8.30 11.35 11.67
N GLY A 39 8.57 10.66 12.77
CA GLY A 39 7.54 10.36 13.75
C GLY A 39 8.07 9.87 15.09
N ALA A 40 7.15 9.48 15.96
CA ALA A 40 7.43 8.83 17.23
C ALA A 40 6.57 7.56 17.35
N GLU A 41 7.16 6.48 17.83
CA GLU A 41 6.50 5.19 18.00
C GLU A 41 6.61 4.69 19.45
N LEU A 42 5.47 4.24 20.00
CA LEU A 42 5.40 3.43 21.20
C LEU A 42 5.07 2.00 20.80
N SER A 43 5.97 1.07 21.09
CA SER A 43 5.75 -0.35 20.84
C SER A 43 6.07 -1.21 22.06
N GLY A 44 5.44 -2.38 22.14
CA GLY A 44 5.61 -3.29 23.26
C GLY A 44 5.08 -4.68 22.98
N HIS A 45 5.42 -5.61 23.87
CA HIS A 45 5.02 -7.01 23.78
C HIS A 45 4.83 -7.63 25.18
N SER A 46 4.07 -8.71 25.24
CA SER A 46 3.92 -9.51 26.46
C SER A 46 5.21 -10.28 26.78
N LYS A 47 5.37 -10.72 28.03
CA LYS A 47 6.55 -11.49 28.49
C LYS A 47 6.84 -12.74 27.64
N ASN A 48 5.81 -13.34 27.07
CA ASN A 48 5.90 -14.53 26.23
C ASN A 48 5.84 -14.22 24.72
N ASP A 49 5.87 -12.95 24.31
CA ASP A 49 5.80 -12.49 22.91
C ASP A 49 4.51 -12.79 22.15
N TYR A 50 3.48 -13.27 22.85
CA TYR A 50 2.21 -13.59 22.21
C TYR A 50 1.43 -12.34 21.84
N THR A 51 1.40 -11.34 22.71
CA THR A 51 0.76 -10.06 22.42
C THR A 51 1.82 -9.09 21.96
N ARG A 52 1.58 -8.38 20.85
CA ARG A 52 2.41 -7.25 20.40
C ARG A 52 1.51 -6.08 20.03
N TYR A 53 1.93 -4.87 20.35
CA TYR A 53 1.25 -3.65 19.96
C TYR A 53 2.25 -2.58 19.54
N SER A 54 1.79 -1.67 18.69
CA SER A 54 2.48 -0.43 18.40
C SER A 54 1.48 0.68 18.07
N ALA A 55 1.83 1.90 18.47
CA ALA A 55 1.16 3.13 18.11
C ALA A 55 2.22 4.15 17.68
N ALA A 56 2.16 4.61 16.44
CA ALA A 56 3.04 5.61 15.88
C ALA A 56 2.27 6.87 15.49
N LEU A 57 2.85 8.02 15.80
CA LEU A 57 2.46 9.32 15.28
C LEU A 57 3.50 9.75 14.25
N LEU A 58 3.05 9.94 13.01
CA LEU A 58 3.88 10.23 11.86
C LEU A 58 3.53 11.62 11.34
N SER A 59 4.54 12.36 10.89
CA SER A 59 4.34 13.57 10.11
C SER A 59 3.54 13.23 8.86
N SER A 60 2.54 14.04 8.51
CA SER A 60 1.68 13.80 7.35
C SER A 60 2.34 14.11 6.00
N ASN A 61 3.67 14.25 5.95
CA ASN A 61 4.43 14.25 4.71
C ASN A 61 4.91 12.83 4.44
N ASP A 62 4.79 12.34 3.22
CA ASP A 62 5.27 11.03 2.76
C ASP A 62 6.81 10.97 2.63
N GLY A 63 7.55 11.86 3.31
CA GLY A 63 9.00 11.96 3.20
C GLY A 63 9.53 12.57 1.90
N SER A 64 8.67 13.00 0.97
CA SER A 64 9.10 13.72 -0.23
C SER A 64 9.53 15.16 0.12
N VAL A 65 10.77 15.51 -0.27
CA VAL A 65 11.36 16.84 -0.07
C VAL A 65 10.63 17.98 -0.79
N GLY A 66 9.63 17.65 -1.63
CA GLY A 66 8.78 18.59 -2.35
C GLY A 66 7.30 18.55 -1.98
N VAL A 67 6.88 17.66 -1.07
CA VAL A 67 5.48 17.61 -0.58
C VAL A 67 5.41 18.42 0.71
N PRO A 68 4.69 19.54 0.71
CA PRO A 68 4.59 20.38 1.89
C PRO A 68 3.95 19.68 3.07
N ASN A 69 4.44 20.00 4.27
CA ASN A 69 3.83 19.55 5.51
C ASN A 69 2.37 20.00 5.54
N GLY A 70 1.44 19.07 5.72
CA GLY A 70 0.01 19.37 5.85
C GLY A 70 -0.38 20.00 7.18
N HIS A 71 0.57 20.31 8.08
CA HIS A 71 0.29 20.62 9.49
C HIS A 71 -0.57 19.53 10.14
N GLY A 72 -0.35 18.28 9.73
CA GLY A 72 -1.11 17.11 10.14
C GLY A 72 -0.21 16.05 10.77
N TYR A 73 -0.83 15.19 11.56
CA TYR A 73 -0.21 13.95 12.01
C TYR A 73 -1.07 12.79 11.59
N ASP A 74 -0.42 11.78 11.03
CA ASP A 74 -1.00 10.49 10.78
C ASP A 74 -0.74 9.57 11.96
N THR A 75 -1.66 8.65 12.21
CA THR A 75 -1.56 7.67 13.28
C THR A 75 -1.56 6.28 12.68
N TYR A 76 -0.53 5.50 12.99
CA TYR A 76 -0.50 4.08 12.70
C TYR A 76 -0.64 3.27 13.98
N LEU A 77 -1.62 2.38 14.02
CA LEU A 77 -1.88 1.48 15.14
C LEU A 77 -1.75 0.05 14.65
N THR A 78 -1.14 -0.80 15.44
CA THR A 78 -1.12 -2.24 15.20
C THR A 78 -1.23 -3.02 16.50
N PHE A 79 -1.94 -4.14 16.45
CA PHE A 79 -2.09 -5.08 17.53
C PHE A 79 -2.08 -6.49 16.96
N SER A 80 -1.42 -7.42 17.64
CA SER A 80 -1.45 -8.83 17.27
C SER A 80 -1.42 -9.75 18.48
N GLN A 81 -2.03 -10.91 18.29
CA GLN A 81 -2.09 -12.00 19.25
C GLN A 81 -1.63 -13.29 18.59
N ALA A 82 -0.67 -13.94 19.22
CA ALA A 82 -0.21 -15.27 18.85
C ALA A 82 -0.95 -16.34 19.66
N PHE A 83 -1.05 -17.54 19.08
CA PHE A 83 -1.66 -18.71 19.70
C PHE A 83 -1.03 -19.99 19.18
N GLU A 84 -1.00 -21.03 20.02
CA GLU A 84 -0.48 -22.34 19.63
C GLU A 84 -1.50 -23.12 18.79
N ALA A 85 -1.05 -23.70 17.69
CA ALA A 85 -1.86 -24.55 16.82
C ALA A 85 -1.33 -26.00 16.79
N GLY A 86 -1.14 -26.59 17.97
CA GLY A 86 -0.69 -27.97 18.12
C GLY A 86 0.64 -28.24 17.40
N SER A 87 0.68 -29.25 16.52
CA SER A 87 1.90 -29.60 15.77
C SER A 87 2.36 -28.54 14.75
N LEU A 88 1.55 -27.52 14.50
CA LEU A 88 1.91 -26.40 13.60
C LEU A 88 2.68 -25.30 14.32
N GLY A 89 2.73 -25.33 15.66
CA GLY A 89 3.36 -24.31 16.47
C GLY A 89 2.60 -22.98 16.48
N LEU A 90 3.33 -21.91 16.80
CA LEU A 90 2.79 -20.59 17.06
C LEU A 90 2.29 -19.91 15.77
N GLN A 91 1.00 -19.61 15.72
CA GLN A 91 0.36 -18.79 14.68
C GLN A 91 0.12 -17.38 15.21
N ARG A 92 -0.11 -16.40 14.34
CA ARG A 92 -0.40 -15.03 14.78
C ARG A 92 -1.46 -14.37 13.90
N VAL A 93 -2.37 -13.65 14.53
CA VAL A 93 -3.35 -12.78 13.89
C VAL A 93 -3.27 -11.38 14.46
N GLY A 94 -3.62 -10.38 13.68
CA GLY A 94 -3.59 -8.99 14.13
C GLY A 94 -4.48 -8.08 13.32
N ALA A 95 -4.56 -6.85 13.80
CA ALA A 95 -5.29 -5.76 13.18
C ALA A 95 -4.41 -4.52 13.15
N PHE A 96 -4.67 -3.65 12.17
CA PHE A 96 -3.97 -2.37 12.05
C PHE A 96 -4.93 -1.28 11.58
N ALA A 97 -4.54 -0.02 11.81
CA ALA A 97 -5.19 1.14 11.26
C ALA A 97 -4.16 2.24 11.01
N TYR A 98 -4.14 2.77 9.79
CA TYR A 98 -3.48 4.01 9.40
C TYR A 98 -4.57 5.06 9.20
N ILE A 99 -4.56 6.12 9.99
CA ILE A 99 -5.59 7.17 9.98
C ILE A 99 -4.88 8.51 9.90
N GLY A 100 -5.30 9.36 8.99
CA GLY A 100 -4.55 10.58 8.71
C GLY A 100 -5.40 11.71 8.17
N ARG A 101 -4.73 12.83 7.94
CA ARG A 101 -5.30 13.97 7.22
C ARG A 101 -4.30 14.48 6.20
N ALA A 102 -4.80 14.72 4.98
CA ALA A 102 -3.98 15.20 3.88
C ALA A 102 -4.50 16.54 3.33
N PRO A 103 -3.60 17.41 2.85
CA PRO A 103 -3.99 18.67 2.22
C PRO A 103 -4.69 18.45 0.88
N THR A 104 -5.55 19.39 0.50
CA THR A 104 -6.29 19.41 -0.78
C THR A 104 -5.78 20.48 -1.73
N TYR A 105 -4.92 21.40 -1.27
CA TYR A 105 -4.30 22.44 -2.09
C TYR A 105 -3.02 23.01 -1.46
N LEU A 106 -2.24 23.70 -2.29
CA LEU A 106 -1.00 24.39 -1.92
C LEU A 106 -1.21 25.91 -1.84
N ALA A 107 -0.49 26.60 -0.95
CA ALA A 107 -0.39 28.06 -0.99
C ALA A 107 0.36 28.53 -2.25
N THR A 108 -0.24 29.45 -2.99
CA THR A 108 0.27 29.94 -4.28
C THR A 108 1.29 31.08 -4.18
N SER A 109 1.64 31.54 -2.97
CA SER A 109 2.33 32.83 -2.77
C SER A 109 3.67 32.78 -2.04
N SER A 110 4.36 31.64 -1.99
CA SER A 110 5.61 31.51 -1.22
C SER A 110 6.59 30.51 -1.86
N PHE A 111 7.91 30.79 -1.75
CA PHE A 111 9.01 29.91 -2.19
C PHE A 111 9.09 28.59 -1.39
N LEU A 112 8.29 28.47 -0.33
CA LEU A 112 8.00 27.24 0.39
C LEU A 112 6.53 26.93 0.13
N ALA A 113 6.25 25.90 -0.68
CA ALA A 113 4.89 25.41 -0.81
C ALA A 113 4.44 24.88 0.55
N ASP A 114 3.22 25.20 0.97
CA ASP A 114 2.60 24.76 2.23
C ASP A 114 1.21 24.17 1.95
N GLY A 115 0.83 23.11 2.65
CA GLY A 115 -0.35 22.28 2.36
C GLY A 115 -1.56 22.64 3.22
N PHE A 116 -2.69 23.01 2.58
CA PHE A 116 -3.90 23.45 3.26
C PHE A 116 -5.14 22.61 2.92
N GLY A 117 -6.23 22.86 3.66
CA GLY A 117 -7.52 22.24 3.39
C GLY A 117 -7.57 20.77 3.81
N GLN A 118 -7.03 20.46 4.97
CA GLN A 118 -6.85 19.10 5.50
C GLN A 118 -8.14 18.27 5.51
N LYS A 119 -8.12 17.11 4.85
CA LYS A 119 -9.23 16.14 4.84
C LYS A 119 -8.77 14.76 5.27
N SER A 120 -9.70 14.03 5.88
CA SER A 120 -9.42 12.73 6.49
C SER A 120 -9.26 11.62 5.45
N PHE A 121 -8.41 10.66 5.77
CA PHE A 121 -8.33 9.38 5.09
C PHE A 121 -8.07 8.26 6.10
N TYR A 122 -8.35 7.01 5.72
CA TYR A 122 -7.93 5.87 6.52
C TYR A 122 -7.67 4.61 5.68
N ARG A 123 -6.86 3.71 6.24
CA ARG A 123 -6.65 2.33 5.79
C ARG A 123 -6.62 1.45 7.03
N ALA A 124 -7.49 0.48 7.14
CA ALA A 124 -7.56 -0.38 8.32
C ALA A 124 -7.90 -1.81 7.94
N GLY A 125 -7.47 -2.77 8.72
CA GLY A 125 -7.80 -4.15 8.45
C GLY A 125 -7.06 -5.15 9.33
N PHE A 126 -6.85 -6.34 8.79
CA PHE A 126 -6.37 -7.50 9.53
C PHE A 126 -5.22 -8.16 8.80
N PHE A 127 -4.35 -8.81 9.55
CA PHE A 127 -3.26 -9.62 9.01
C PHE A 127 -3.10 -10.92 9.79
N GLY A 128 -2.44 -11.89 9.18
CA GLY A 128 -2.14 -13.18 9.78
C GLY A 128 -0.81 -13.73 9.30
N PHE A 129 -0.13 -14.45 10.18
CA PHE A 129 1.07 -15.23 9.91
C PHE A 129 0.79 -16.68 10.24
N TRP A 130 0.96 -17.51 9.22
CA TRP A 130 0.54 -18.91 9.23
C TRP A 130 1.73 -19.81 8.92
N TYR A 131 1.93 -20.84 9.72
CA TYR A 131 3.05 -21.77 9.60
C TYR A 131 2.52 -23.20 9.46
N LEU A 132 2.79 -23.82 8.32
CA LEU A 132 2.46 -25.20 7.96
C LEU A 132 3.74 -25.96 7.57
N LYS A 133 4.55 -26.29 8.58
CA LYS A 133 5.83 -27.00 8.43
C LYS A 133 6.79 -26.25 7.49
N LYS A 134 6.98 -26.74 6.26
CA LYS A 134 7.85 -26.13 5.24
C LYS A 134 7.17 -25.01 4.46
N LEU A 135 5.85 -24.89 4.58
CA LEU A 135 5.06 -23.85 3.96
C LEU A 135 4.71 -22.83 5.04
N ASP A 136 5.00 -21.56 4.81
CA ASP A 136 4.46 -20.46 5.60
C ASP A 136 3.77 -19.46 4.68
N PHE A 137 2.78 -18.75 5.21
CA PHE A 137 2.12 -17.70 4.46
C PHE A 137 1.64 -16.56 5.35
N MET A 138 1.65 -15.36 4.79
CA MET A 138 1.10 -14.14 5.34
C MET A 138 -0.18 -13.82 4.59
N THR A 139 -1.21 -13.40 5.33
CA THR A 139 -2.45 -12.87 4.75
C THR A 139 -2.68 -11.46 5.24
N MET A 140 -3.20 -10.60 4.38
CA MET A 140 -3.63 -9.26 4.76
C MET A 140 -4.94 -8.90 4.07
N TYR A 141 -5.80 -8.18 4.79
CA TYR A 141 -6.97 -7.51 4.26
C TYR A 141 -6.96 -6.07 4.74
N THR A 142 -7.32 -5.14 3.85
CA THR A 142 -7.39 -3.70 4.12
C THR A 142 -8.66 -3.13 3.51
N ARG A 143 -9.38 -2.34 4.30
CA ARG A 143 -10.41 -1.41 3.83
C ARG A 143 -9.81 -0.01 3.81
N GLY A 144 -9.87 0.65 2.67
CA GLY A 144 -9.45 2.05 2.54
C GLY A 144 -10.62 2.96 2.18
N ALA A 145 -10.53 4.20 2.64
CA ALA A 145 -11.40 5.28 2.20
C ALA A 145 -10.69 6.63 2.27
N ASP A 146 -11.04 7.49 1.34
CA ASP A 146 -10.61 8.88 1.32
C ASP A 146 -11.81 9.82 1.37
N ASN A 147 -11.58 11.02 1.88
CA ASN A 147 -12.54 12.09 1.76
C ASN A 147 -12.78 12.44 0.28
N VAL A 148 -14.00 12.85 -0.06
CA VAL A 148 -14.39 13.21 -1.44
C VAL A 148 -13.43 14.22 -2.10
N PHE A 149 -12.95 15.23 -1.38
CA PHE A 149 -12.04 16.22 -1.93
C PHE A 149 -10.65 15.64 -2.27
N LEU A 150 -10.19 14.65 -1.51
CA LEU A 150 -8.97 13.90 -1.83
C LEU A 150 -9.23 13.02 -3.05
N GLY A 151 -10.32 12.26 -2.99
CA GLY A 151 -10.77 11.32 -4.03
C GLY A 151 -10.92 11.93 -5.43
N THR A 152 -11.32 13.20 -5.52
CA THR A 152 -11.50 13.93 -6.78
C THR A 152 -10.40 14.94 -7.08
N GLY A 153 -9.35 15.01 -6.24
CA GLY A 153 -8.31 16.03 -6.38
C GLY A 153 -8.88 17.45 -6.42
N THR A 154 -9.89 17.76 -5.60
CA THR A 154 -10.57 19.06 -5.60
C THR A 154 -10.15 19.88 -4.38
N PRO A 155 -9.64 21.11 -4.57
CA PRO A 155 -9.36 22.02 -3.46
C PRO A 155 -10.58 22.22 -2.58
N SER A 156 -10.41 22.16 -1.26
CA SER A 156 -11.55 22.23 -0.33
C SER A 156 -12.28 23.58 -0.26
N PHE A 157 -11.76 24.63 -0.90
CA PHE A 157 -12.46 25.91 -1.11
C PHE A 157 -13.27 25.96 -2.42
N SER A 158 -13.12 24.96 -3.29
CA SER A 158 -13.84 24.85 -4.56
C SER A 158 -15.07 23.96 -4.41
N PRO A 159 -16.13 24.18 -5.21
CA PRO A 159 -17.25 23.25 -5.25
C PRO A 159 -16.80 21.88 -5.76
N LEU A 160 -17.39 20.82 -5.22
CA LEU A 160 -17.18 19.45 -5.69
C LEU A 160 -17.82 19.22 -7.06
N PRO A 161 -17.24 18.34 -7.90
CA PRO A 161 -17.92 17.87 -9.10
C PRO A 161 -19.29 17.26 -8.79
N THR A 162 -20.24 17.42 -9.72
CA THR A 162 -21.58 16.85 -9.57
C THR A 162 -21.52 15.34 -9.38
N GLY A 163 -22.16 14.84 -8.31
CA GLY A 163 -22.20 13.41 -8.00
C GLY A 163 -20.92 12.86 -7.38
N ALA A 164 -19.94 13.70 -7.04
CA ALA A 164 -18.73 13.29 -6.34
C ALA A 164 -19.02 12.68 -4.96
N GLN A 165 -18.28 11.64 -4.59
CA GLN A 165 -18.37 10.97 -3.29
C GLN A 165 -16.98 10.53 -2.81
N GLY A 166 -16.82 10.23 -1.51
CA GLY A 166 -15.54 9.72 -1.00
C GLY A 166 -15.24 8.31 -1.53
N PRO A 167 -14.12 8.05 -2.22
CA PRO A 167 -13.85 6.72 -2.74
C PRO A 167 -13.62 5.71 -1.60
N THR A 168 -13.93 4.45 -1.86
CA THR A 168 -13.66 3.35 -0.92
C THR A 168 -13.26 2.10 -1.68
N TRP A 169 -12.35 1.30 -1.11
CA TRP A 169 -11.86 0.07 -1.74
C TRP A 169 -11.54 -1.01 -0.70
N ASN A 170 -11.48 -2.25 -1.17
CA ASN A 170 -11.01 -3.40 -0.41
C ASN A 170 -9.74 -3.90 -1.09
N ALA A 171 -8.73 -4.21 -0.30
CA ALA A 171 -7.48 -4.77 -0.77
C ALA A 171 -7.08 -5.96 0.10
N GLY A 172 -6.26 -6.83 -0.45
CA GLY A 172 -5.68 -7.91 0.32
C GLY A 172 -4.63 -8.66 -0.47
N PHE A 173 -3.81 -9.42 0.24
CA PHE A 173 -2.84 -10.29 -0.38
C PHE A 173 -2.68 -11.59 0.41
N ILE A 174 -2.14 -12.59 -0.28
CA ILE A 174 -1.50 -13.76 0.30
C ILE A 174 -0.06 -13.82 -0.20
N GLU A 175 0.90 -13.88 0.72
CA GLU A 175 2.31 -14.11 0.44
C GLU A 175 2.69 -15.46 1.03
N THR A 176 3.31 -16.32 0.22
CA THR A 176 3.60 -17.71 0.54
C THR A 176 5.07 -17.96 0.35
N HIS A 177 5.67 -18.66 1.31
CA HIS A 177 7.02 -19.17 1.21
C HIS A 177 7.01 -20.69 1.35
N TYR A 178 7.76 -21.36 0.48
CA TYR A 178 8.01 -22.79 0.62
C TYR A 178 9.51 -23.03 0.79
N THR A 179 9.89 -23.43 1.99
CA THR A 179 11.26 -23.77 2.36
C THR A 179 11.56 -25.21 1.93
N VAL A 180 12.13 -25.38 0.74
CA VAL A 180 12.52 -26.69 0.22
C VAL A 180 13.58 -27.30 1.15
N ASN A 181 14.60 -26.49 1.44
CA ASN A 181 15.68 -26.74 2.39
C ASN A 181 16.22 -25.39 2.93
N PRO A 182 17.10 -25.36 3.94
CA PRO A 182 17.61 -24.11 4.51
C PRO A 182 18.31 -23.17 3.53
N GLN A 183 18.73 -23.67 2.37
CA GLN A 183 19.40 -22.90 1.33
C GLN A 183 18.49 -22.52 0.16
N PHE A 184 17.24 -23.01 0.10
CA PHE A 184 16.38 -22.77 -1.05
C PHE A 184 14.92 -22.57 -0.66
N ILE A 185 14.43 -21.36 -0.92
CA ILE A 185 13.09 -20.90 -0.56
C ILE A 185 12.40 -20.42 -1.82
N LEU A 186 11.21 -20.92 -2.09
CA LEU A 186 10.32 -20.39 -3.13
C LEU A 186 9.42 -19.32 -2.51
N VAL A 187 9.16 -18.25 -3.26
CA VAL A 187 8.34 -17.11 -2.84
C VAL A 187 7.22 -16.89 -3.84
N ASN A 188 6.02 -16.63 -3.37
CA ASN A 188 4.90 -16.19 -4.19
C ASN A 188 4.09 -15.14 -3.43
N ARG A 189 3.60 -14.10 -4.11
CA ARG A 189 2.58 -13.20 -3.57
C ARG A 189 1.51 -12.96 -4.63
N TYR A 190 0.25 -13.08 -4.23
CA TYR A 190 -0.88 -12.58 -5.01
C TYR A 190 -1.60 -11.51 -4.21
N GLU A 191 -1.88 -10.41 -4.87
CA GLU A 191 -2.46 -9.20 -4.31
C GLU A 191 -3.58 -8.68 -5.20
N LEU A 192 -4.63 -8.19 -4.57
CA LEU A 192 -5.79 -7.65 -5.25
C LEU A 192 -6.29 -6.38 -4.56
N ILE A 193 -6.74 -5.43 -5.37
CA ILE A 193 -7.38 -4.19 -4.94
C ILE A 193 -8.65 -3.99 -5.75
N ARG A 194 -9.76 -3.71 -5.06
CA ARG A 194 -11.10 -3.63 -5.63
C ARG A 194 -11.82 -2.39 -5.14
N MET A 195 -12.10 -1.48 -6.06
CA MET A 195 -12.93 -0.32 -5.82
C MET A 195 -14.34 -0.76 -5.45
N SER A 196 -14.83 -0.26 -4.32
CA SER A 196 -16.21 -0.48 -3.87
C SER A 196 -17.08 0.73 -4.12
N ARG A 197 -16.47 1.92 -4.19
CA ARG A 197 -17.09 3.17 -4.59
C ARG A 197 -16.06 4.07 -5.25
N GLN A 198 -16.37 4.53 -6.45
CA GLN A 198 -15.58 5.49 -7.20
C GLN A 198 -15.78 6.90 -6.64
N ALA A 199 -14.79 7.78 -6.82
CA ALA A 199 -14.93 9.17 -6.35
C ALA A 199 -15.86 10.01 -7.25
N LEU A 200 -15.92 9.66 -8.54
CA LEU A 200 -16.75 10.30 -9.56
C LEU A 200 -17.84 9.33 -10.05
N PRO A 201 -18.95 9.83 -10.61
CA PRO A 201 -19.97 9.01 -11.26
C PRO A 201 -19.41 8.04 -12.30
N VAL A 202 -19.99 6.84 -12.35
CA VAL A 202 -19.65 5.83 -13.37
C VAL A 202 -20.48 6.10 -14.63
N THR A 203 -19.81 6.49 -15.71
CA THR A 203 -20.39 6.62 -17.05
C THR A 203 -19.76 5.57 -17.96
N PRO A 204 -20.47 4.50 -18.35
CA PRO A 204 -19.90 3.39 -19.09
C PRO A 204 -19.09 3.81 -20.32
N GLY A 205 -17.80 3.43 -20.35
CA GLY A 205 -16.90 3.67 -21.47
C GLY A 205 -16.40 5.11 -21.62
N VAL A 206 -16.79 6.03 -20.73
CA VAL A 206 -16.38 7.44 -20.77
C VAL A 206 -15.55 7.78 -19.55
N PHE A 207 -14.27 8.03 -19.77
CA PHE A 207 -13.43 8.70 -18.80
C PHE A 207 -13.38 10.19 -19.13
N GLU A 208 -13.96 11.01 -18.27
CA GLU A 208 -13.87 12.46 -18.36
C GLU A 208 -13.21 12.96 -17.07
N PRO A 209 -11.93 13.41 -17.12
CA PRO A 209 -11.20 13.84 -15.94
C PRO A 209 -11.99 14.86 -15.11
N GLY A 210 -12.15 14.58 -13.82
CA GLY A 210 -12.91 15.43 -12.90
C GLY A 210 -14.44 15.34 -13.03
N VAL A 211 -14.98 14.54 -13.96
CA VAL A 211 -16.43 14.43 -14.21
C VAL A 211 -16.93 13.00 -14.06
N SER A 212 -16.33 12.01 -14.73
CA SER A 212 -16.79 10.62 -14.67
C SER A 212 -15.69 9.58 -14.89
N VAL A 213 -15.93 8.36 -14.39
CA VAL A 213 -15.08 7.18 -14.62
C VAL A 213 -15.78 6.15 -15.53
N PRO A 214 -15.02 5.38 -16.32
CA PRO A 214 -15.60 4.53 -17.38
C PRO A 214 -16.28 3.26 -16.86
N SER A 215 -16.00 2.85 -15.61
CA SER A 215 -16.53 1.62 -15.04
C SER A 215 -16.44 1.60 -13.51
N ALA A 216 -17.20 0.71 -12.86
CA ALA A 216 -17.16 0.55 -11.40
C ALA A 216 -15.81 -0.02 -10.90
N ASN A 217 -15.14 -0.82 -11.73
CA ASN A 217 -13.85 -1.45 -11.46
C ASN A 217 -12.65 -0.64 -11.96
N PHE A 218 -12.86 0.62 -12.36
CA PHE A 218 -11.78 1.50 -12.82
C PHE A 218 -10.74 1.66 -11.71
N GLY A 219 -9.46 1.40 -12.04
CA GLY A 219 -8.36 1.45 -11.09
C GLY A 219 -8.20 0.23 -10.18
N ASP A 220 -9.01 -0.84 -10.34
CA ASP A 220 -8.76 -2.12 -9.67
C ASP A 220 -7.37 -2.68 -10.05
N ILE A 221 -6.71 -3.36 -9.11
CA ILE A 221 -5.37 -3.94 -9.32
C ILE A 221 -5.37 -5.45 -9.08
N ASP A 222 -4.70 -6.19 -9.96
CA ASP A 222 -4.27 -7.57 -9.75
C ASP A 222 -2.74 -7.61 -9.84
N ALA A 223 -2.05 -8.09 -8.81
CA ALA A 223 -0.60 -8.21 -8.79
C ALA A 223 -0.18 -9.63 -8.40
N LEU A 224 0.72 -10.21 -9.18
CA LEU A 224 1.32 -11.51 -8.93
C LEU A 224 2.84 -11.35 -8.93
N VAL A 225 3.49 -11.85 -7.89
CA VAL A 225 4.93 -11.99 -7.79
C VAL A 225 5.26 -13.46 -7.53
N PHE A 226 6.25 -14.01 -8.20
CA PHE A 226 6.83 -15.28 -7.82
C PHE A 226 8.33 -15.29 -8.05
N GLY A 227 9.04 -16.10 -7.30
CA GLY A 227 10.48 -16.07 -7.30
C GLY A 227 11.07 -17.14 -6.41
N TYR A 228 12.38 -17.07 -6.25
CA TYR A 228 13.11 -17.91 -5.31
C TYR A 228 14.30 -17.18 -4.73
N ARG A 229 14.72 -17.68 -3.57
CA ARG A 229 15.96 -17.28 -2.91
C ARG A 229 16.82 -18.51 -2.68
N TYR A 230 18.03 -18.48 -3.21
CA TYR A 230 19.02 -19.53 -3.08
C TYR A 230 20.23 -19.01 -2.31
N TYR A 231 20.71 -19.78 -1.34
CA TYR A 231 21.85 -19.46 -0.50
C TYR A 231 22.98 -20.47 -0.74
N PRO A 232 23.90 -20.21 -1.69
CA PRO A 232 25.04 -21.09 -1.95
C PRO A 232 25.86 -21.41 -0.70
N PHE A 233 26.02 -20.45 0.20
CA PHE A 233 26.59 -20.67 1.52
C PHE A 233 25.95 -19.75 2.56
N MET A 234 25.82 -20.28 3.78
CA MET A 234 25.45 -19.51 4.96
C MET A 234 26.35 -19.97 6.11
N SER A 235 27.04 -19.03 6.72
CA SER A 235 27.87 -19.26 7.91
C SER A 235 27.52 -18.23 8.99
N SER A 236 28.09 -18.38 10.18
CA SER A 236 27.93 -17.41 11.25
C SER A 236 28.61 -16.06 10.99
N ARG A 237 29.48 -15.96 9.98
CA ARG A 237 30.28 -14.75 9.67
C ARG A 237 29.99 -14.14 8.31
N ALA A 238 29.44 -14.92 7.39
CA ALA A 238 29.17 -14.47 6.04
C ALA A 238 28.07 -15.33 5.42
N GLY A 239 27.27 -14.70 4.57
CA GLY A 239 26.27 -15.36 3.76
C GLY A 239 26.17 -14.71 2.40
N PHE A 240 25.85 -15.53 1.41
CA PHE A 240 25.54 -15.07 0.07
C PHE A 240 24.18 -15.60 -0.34
N ALA A 241 23.33 -14.73 -0.88
CA ALA A 241 22.05 -15.12 -1.44
C ALA A 241 21.97 -14.64 -2.88
N PHE A 242 21.52 -15.54 -3.76
CA PHE A 242 20.98 -15.19 -5.05
C PHE A 242 19.46 -15.15 -4.96
N HIS A 243 18.86 -14.16 -5.59
CA HIS A 243 17.42 -13.97 -5.57
C HIS A 243 16.90 -13.57 -6.95
N ASN A 244 15.78 -14.16 -7.34
CA ASN A 244 15.08 -13.85 -8.58
C ASN A 244 13.60 -13.67 -8.30
N GLU A 245 13.00 -12.67 -8.95
CA GLU A 245 11.56 -12.44 -8.93
C GLU A 245 11.06 -12.06 -10.30
N TYR A 246 9.89 -12.59 -10.65
CA TYR A 246 9.08 -12.09 -11.74
C TYR A 246 7.77 -11.57 -11.18
N SER A 247 7.37 -10.39 -11.64
CA SER A 247 6.13 -9.73 -11.23
C SER A 247 5.30 -9.31 -12.43
N VAL A 248 3.99 -9.42 -12.27
CA VAL A 248 2.97 -8.96 -13.22
C VAL A 248 1.94 -8.17 -12.45
N VAL A 249 1.70 -6.94 -12.85
CA VAL A 249 0.68 -6.07 -12.27
C VAL A 249 -0.25 -5.61 -13.37
N ARG A 250 -1.55 -5.84 -13.19
CA ARG A 250 -2.61 -5.36 -14.07
C ARG A 250 -3.49 -4.37 -13.33
N GLN A 251 -3.65 -3.18 -13.90
CA GLN A 251 -4.57 -2.15 -13.42
C GLN A 251 -5.68 -1.91 -14.44
N ARG A 252 -6.93 -1.82 -13.97
CA ARG A 252 -8.12 -1.80 -14.84
C ARG A 252 -8.43 -0.43 -15.41
N GLY A 253 -8.56 -0.37 -16.74
CA GLY A 253 -9.09 0.79 -17.46
C GLY A 253 -8.23 2.06 -17.49
N VAL A 254 -7.01 2.03 -16.96
CA VAL A 254 -6.17 3.24 -16.75
C VAL A 254 -5.28 3.62 -17.92
N ALA A 255 -5.26 2.86 -19.02
CA ALA A 255 -4.39 3.15 -20.15
C ALA A 255 -4.71 4.55 -20.75
N PRO A 256 -3.76 5.51 -20.76
CA PRO A 256 -4.07 6.94 -20.99
C PRO A 256 -4.79 7.27 -22.31
N LEU A 257 -4.54 6.49 -23.37
CA LEU A 257 -5.11 6.74 -24.70
C LEU A 257 -6.28 5.83 -25.06
N SER A 258 -6.38 4.65 -24.42
CA SER A 258 -7.31 3.60 -24.87
C SER A 258 -8.36 3.23 -23.83
N GLY A 259 -8.21 3.67 -22.57
CA GLY A 259 -9.08 3.26 -21.46
C GLY A 259 -9.08 1.75 -21.22
N LYS A 260 -8.11 1.01 -21.77
CA LYS A 260 -7.91 -0.42 -21.56
C LYS A 260 -7.13 -0.68 -20.28
N ASP A 261 -7.06 -1.95 -19.90
CA ASP A 261 -6.21 -2.40 -18.81
C ASP A 261 -4.74 -2.15 -19.14
N LEU A 262 -4.00 -1.65 -18.15
CA LEU A 262 -2.55 -1.51 -18.21
C LEU A 262 -1.92 -2.72 -17.51
N THR A 263 -1.06 -3.45 -18.21
CA THR A 263 -0.32 -4.59 -17.63
C THR A 263 1.18 -4.30 -17.69
N ASN A 264 1.83 -4.29 -16.53
CA ASN A 264 3.26 -4.14 -16.38
C ASN A 264 3.87 -5.46 -15.92
N ASN A 265 5.07 -5.77 -16.42
CA ASN A 265 5.81 -6.95 -16.01
C ASN A 265 7.24 -6.52 -15.67
N SER A 266 7.84 -7.11 -14.63
CA SER A 266 9.26 -6.94 -14.36
C SER A 266 9.92 -8.23 -13.92
N LEU A 267 11.20 -8.34 -14.25
CA LEU A 267 12.09 -9.41 -13.82
C LEU A 267 13.22 -8.78 -13.02
N PHE A 268 13.46 -9.29 -11.83
CA PHE A 268 14.55 -8.89 -10.96
C PHE A 268 15.52 -10.03 -10.73
N LEU A 269 16.80 -9.72 -10.77
CA LEU A 269 17.91 -10.62 -10.42
C LEU A 269 18.82 -9.87 -9.46
N GLY A 270 19.01 -10.42 -8.28
CA GLY A 270 19.76 -9.79 -7.20
C GLY A 270 20.73 -10.73 -6.52
N PHE A 271 21.77 -10.14 -5.96
CA PHE A 271 22.74 -10.82 -5.10
C PHE A 271 22.87 -10.05 -3.80
N ASP A 272 22.67 -10.72 -2.68
CA ASP A 272 22.88 -10.16 -1.35
C ASP A 272 24.14 -10.77 -0.74
N PHE A 273 25.03 -9.93 -0.23
CA PHE A 273 26.17 -10.35 0.58
C PHE A 273 26.07 -9.74 1.96
N ILE A 274 26.14 -10.58 3.00
CA ILE A 274 26.09 -10.18 4.40
C ILE A 274 27.40 -10.63 5.06
N PHE A 275 28.02 -9.74 5.82
CA PHE A 275 29.27 -9.91 6.57
C PHE A 275 29.11 -9.47 8.03
#